data_AF-A0A3D4XHP3-F1
#
_entry.id   AF-A0A3D4XHP3-F1
#
_cell.length_a   1.000
_cell.length_b   1.000
_cell.length_c   1.000
_cell.angle_alpha   90.00
_cell.angle_beta   90.00
_cell.angle_gamma   90.00
#
_symmetry.space_group_name_H-M   'P 1'
#
loop_
_entity.id
_entity.type
_entity.pdbx_description
1 polymer ?
#
loop_
_entity_poly.entity_id
_entity_poly.type
_entity_poly.pdbx_seq_one_letter_code
_entity_poly.pdbx_strand_id
1 'polypeptide(L)'
;MKLTSSTLGKIILCKSPDTTICEQAIISLYKSAKTALSKTVICTFASLAIFTLASIDLSANSIDPVGTCSNDIVYANYIANHQTGTNPNGTFSNDPVPGKPKGKLYIIGGGSRPVTMIRQIAELSGTTQSGYAFVLPMSSGEPESAIERAKNDFYSVGVKKVTGFNFRSDSNLGASNDNIASELYLKMIDSLRNAKLIYIPGGVQSNFMSAIKNTAVAEAIHYAYQNGALISGTSAGAAVMSRLMITGNQLNPRPGNGYVTIAQNNMELEEGLGLLQDVIIDQHFIMRQRLNRLVSVAIEYPETLCIGIDESTAIIVDGDIATVAGESQVIVIKNQNGKKAILNGLLGAKNMELSVYLPGECFKLK
;
A
#
# COMPACT_ATOMS: atom_id res chain seq x y z
N MET A 1 -20.57 25.27 -33.73
CA MET A 1 -21.54 24.80 -34.75
C MET A 1 -22.93 25.04 -34.20
N LYS A 2 -23.77 25.87 -34.85
CA LYS A 2 -25.14 26.15 -34.38
C LYS A 2 -26.02 24.93 -34.64
N LEU A 3 -26.57 24.33 -33.59
CA LEU A 3 -27.53 23.23 -33.69
C LEU A 3 -28.87 23.77 -34.20
N THR A 4 -29.41 23.16 -35.26
CA THR A 4 -30.71 23.53 -35.85
C THR A 4 -31.86 23.02 -34.98
N SER A 5 -33.05 23.63 -35.11
CA SER A 5 -34.22 23.36 -34.25
C SER A 5 -34.71 21.91 -34.26
N SER A 6 -34.36 21.11 -35.27
CA SER A 6 -34.70 19.68 -35.34
C SER A 6 -33.92 18.83 -34.33
N THR A 7 -32.74 19.26 -33.89
CA THR A 7 -31.94 18.54 -32.89
C THR A 7 -32.43 18.83 -31.47
N LEU A 8 -32.93 20.05 -31.20
CA LEU A 8 -33.55 20.37 -29.91
C LEU A 8 -34.86 19.62 -29.69
N GLY A 9 -35.65 19.38 -30.75
CA GLY A 9 -36.89 18.61 -30.66
C GLY A 9 -36.70 17.15 -30.21
N LYS A 10 -35.52 16.55 -30.48
CA LYS A 10 -35.22 15.16 -30.10
C LYS A 10 -34.71 15.00 -28.66
N ILE A 11 -34.16 16.06 -28.06
CA ILE A 11 -33.71 16.04 -26.66
C ILE A 11 -34.91 16.07 -25.70
N ILE A 12 -36.07 16.57 -26.14
CA ILE A 12 -37.29 16.68 -25.32
C ILE A 12 -38.05 15.34 -25.23
N LEU A 13 -37.73 14.33 -26.06
CA LEU A 13 -38.41 13.03 -26.05
C LEU A 13 -37.97 12.07 -24.93
N CYS A 14 -36.82 12.29 -24.28
CA CYS A 14 -36.36 11.47 -23.14
C CYS A 14 -36.96 11.90 -21.78
N LYS A 15 -38.28 12.17 -21.77
CA LYS A 15 -39.10 12.23 -20.56
C LYS A 15 -40.37 11.38 -20.67
N SER A 16 -40.49 10.55 -21.71
CA SER A 16 -41.60 9.59 -21.85
C SER A 16 -41.35 8.37 -20.95
N PRO A 17 -42.37 7.86 -20.23
CA PRO A 17 -42.26 6.64 -19.43
C PRO A 17 -42.19 5.34 -20.27
N ASP A 18 -42.31 5.43 -21.60
CA ASP A 18 -42.22 4.30 -22.52
C ASP A 18 -40.77 4.08 -22.99
N THR A 19 -40.13 3.05 -22.44
CA THR A 19 -38.69 2.74 -22.58
C THR A 19 -38.28 2.36 -24.00
N THR A 20 -39.20 1.75 -24.75
CA THR A 20 -38.96 1.28 -26.13
C THR A 20 -38.70 2.44 -27.10
N ILE A 21 -39.37 3.57 -26.88
CA ILE A 21 -39.24 4.77 -27.73
C ILE A 21 -37.90 5.48 -27.45
N CYS A 22 -37.44 5.47 -26.19
CA CYS A 22 -36.13 6.03 -25.81
C CYS A 22 -34.97 5.21 -26.39
N GLU A 23 -35.05 3.88 -26.35
CA GLU A 23 -34.03 3.01 -26.95
C GLU A 23 -33.88 3.23 -28.46
N GLN A 24 -34.99 3.29 -29.20
CA GLN A 24 -34.92 3.51 -30.64
C GLN A 24 -34.39 4.91 -31.00
N ALA A 25 -34.71 5.94 -30.20
CA ALA A 25 -34.18 7.29 -30.38
C ALA A 25 -32.66 7.36 -30.12
N ILE A 26 -32.16 6.68 -29.08
CA ILE A 26 -30.73 6.60 -28.72
C ILE A 26 -29.95 5.83 -29.79
N ILE A 27 -30.48 4.69 -30.26
CA ILE A 27 -29.86 3.89 -31.33
C ILE A 27 -29.80 4.67 -32.64
N SER A 28 -30.84 5.45 -32.97
CA SER A 28 -30.86 6.33 -34.15
C SER A 28 -29.82 7.45 -34.05
N LEU A 29 -29.72 8.13 -32.89
CA LEU A 29 -28.72 9.16 -32.61
C LEU A 29 -27.28 8.61 -32.70
N TYR A 30 -27.05 7.42 -32.14
CA TYR A 30 -25.75 6.75 -32.19
C TYR A 30 -25.36 6.36 -33.63
N LYS A 31 -26.30 5.84 -34.42
CA LYS A 31 -26.07 5.52 -35.84
C LYS A 31 -25.79 6.77 -36.68
N SER A 32 -26.46 7.89 -36.41
CA SER A 32 -26.22 9.16 -37.11
C SER A 32 -24.92 9.85 -36.68
N ALA A 33 -24.45 9.67 -35.45
CA ALA A 33 -23.17 10.20 -34.98
C ALA A 33 -21.97 9.41 -35.54
N LYS A 34 -22.13 8.09 -35.75
CA LYS A 34 -21.09 7.19 -36.26
C LYS A 34 -20.63 7.52 -37.68
N THR A 35 -21.49 8.15 -38.49
CA THR A 35 -21.16 8.56 -39.86
C THR A 35 -20.55 9.96 -39.97
N ALA A 36 -20.45 10.73 -38.87
CA ALA A 36 -20.11 12.15 -38.93
C ALA A 36 -18.94 12.63 -38.05
N LEU A 37 -18.37 11.81 -37.15
CA LEU A 37 -17.42 12.28 -36.13
C LEU A 37 -16.17 11.40 -35.95
N SER A 38 -15.04 12.01 -35.58
CA SER A 38 -13.77 11.31 -35.31
C SER A 38 -13.75 10.63 -33.93
N LYS A 39 -12.87 9.62 -33.78
CA LYS A 39 -12.79 8.66 -32.67
C LYS A 39 -12.81 9.28 -31.26
N THR A 40 -12.30 10.49 -31.07
CA THR A 40 -12.20 11.13 -29.74
C THR A 40 -13.56 11.55 -29.17
N VAL A 41 -14.54 11.90 -30.02
CA VAL A 41 -15.88 12.33 -29.58
C VAL A 41 -16.77 11.13 -29.22
N ILE A 42 -16.48 9.95 -29.78
CA ILE A 42 -17.21 8.70 -29.52
C ILE A 42 -16.98 8.22 -28.08
N CYS A 43 -15.76 8.35 -27.55
CA CYS A 43 -15.45 7.97 -26.17
C CYS A 43 -16.19 8.84 -25.14
N THR A 44 -16.30 10.16 -25.38
CA THR A 44 -17.00 11.07 -24.45
C THR A 44 -18.51 10.83 -24.43
N PHE A 45 -19.10 10.41 -25.55
CA PHE A 45 -20.51 10.03 -25.64
C PHE A 45 -20.82 8.67 -24.98
N ALA A 46 -19.92 7.70 -25.06
CA ALA A 46 -20.07 6.41 -24.38
C ALA A 46 -20.06 6.56 -22.85
N SER A 47 -19.19 7.41 -22.32
CA SER A 47 -19.14 7.73 -20.88
C SER A 47 -20.42 8.41 -20.38
N LEU A 48 -21.07 9.23 -21.21
CA LEU A 48 -22.33 9.90 -20.85
C LEU A 48 -23.54 8.96 -20.95
N ALA A 49 -23.53 7.99 -21.88
CA ALA A 49 -24.61 7.00 -22.03
C ALA A 49 -24.61 5.94 -20.91
N ILE A 50 -23.42 5.58 -20.39
CA ILE A 50 -23.28 4.67 -19.26
C ILE A 50 -23.80 5.30 -17.95
N PHE A 51 -23.67 6.63 -17.80
CA PHE A 51 -24.20 7.35 -16.64
C PHE A 51 -25.74 7.36 -16.57
N THR A 52 -26.44 7.22 -17.69
CA THR A 52 -27.92 7.20 -17.73
C THR A 52 -28.51 5.80 -17.61
N LEU A 53 -27.75 4.74 -17.91
CA LEU A 53 -28.22 3.35 -17.85
C LEU A 53 -28.08 2.70 -16.47
N ALA A 54 -27.31 3.32 -15.55
CA ALA A 54 -27.14 2.85 -14.18
C ALA A 54 -28.39 3.01 -13.27
N SER A 55 -29.57 3.26 -13.83
CA SER A 55 -30.85 3.35 -13.09
C SER A 55 -31.93 2.39 -13.59
N ILE A 56 -31.59 1.43 -14.46
CA ILE A 56 -32.55 0.42 -14.93
C ILE A 56 -31.92 -0.95 -14.74
N ASP A 57 -32.53 -1.74 -13.86
CA ASP A 57 -32.18 -3.12 -13.56
C ASP A 57 -32.39 -4.00 -14.81
N LEU A 58 -31.32 -4.61 -15.31
CA LEU A 58 -31.35 -5.42 -16.53
C LEU A 58 -30.69 -6.79 -16.27
N SER A 59 -31.52 -7.74 -15.89
CA SER A 59 -31.24 -9.17 -16.05
C SER A 59 -31.50 -9.56 -17.51
N ALA A 60 -30.49 -9.55 -18.37
CA ALA A 60 -30.56 -10.23 -19.67
C ALA A 60 -29.18 -10.58 -20.22
N ASN A 61 -28.97 -11.88 -20.47
CA ASN A 61 -27.82 -12.46 -21.13
C ASN A 61 -27.73 -12.04 -22.62
N SER A 62 -26.50 -12.15 -23.13
CA SER A 62 -26.09 -12.16 -24.55
C SER A 62 -25.86 -10.83 -25.26
N ILE A 63 -24.62 -10.34 -25.22
CA ILE A 63 -23.99 -9.61 -26.33
C ILE A 63 -22.53 -10.09 -26.43
N ASP A 64 -22.16 -10.59 -27.60
CA ASP A 64 -20.83 -11.11 -27.93
C ASP A 64 -19.94 -9.95 -28.43
N PRO A 65 -18.74 -9.66 -27.86
CA PRO A 65 -17.93 -8.52 -28.30
C PRO A 65 -16.77 -8.96 -29.20
N VAL A 66 -16.85 -8.58 -30.47
CA VAL A 66 -15.69 -8.46 -31.35
C VAL A 66 -14.93 -7.18 -31.00
N GLY A 67 -13.71 -7.34 -30.47
CA GLY A 67 -12.59 -6.42 -30.69
C GLY A 67 -12.42 -5.21 -29.76
N THR A 68 -11.42 -5.34 -28.87
CA THR A 68 -10.56 -4.28 -28.31
C THR A 68 -11.19 -3.20 -27.42
N CYS A 69 -11.48 -3.58 -26.17
CA CYS A 69 -11.38 -2.75 -24.95
C CYS A 69 -11.44 -3.69 -23.71
N SER A 70 -10.45 -4.56 -23.53
CA SER A 70 -10.60 -5.71 -22.61
C SER A 70 -10.15 -5.46 -21.16
N ASN A 71 -9.38 -4.41 -20.84
CA ASN A 71 -8.86 -4.28 -19.46
C ASN A 71 -9.83 -3.57 -18.52
N ASP A 72 -10.52 -2.51 -18.98
CA ASP A 72 -11.50 -1.79 -18.17
C ASP A 72 -12.79 -2.60 -17.96
N ILE A 73 -13.15 -3.46 -18.93
CA ILE A 73 -14.37 -4.29 -18.87
C ILE A 73 -14.18 -5.52 -17.98
N VAL A 74 -13.00 -6.15 -17.97
CA VAL A 74 -12.73 -7.28 -17.05
C VAL A 74 -12.70 -6.82 -15.60
N TYR A 75 -12.11 -5.65 -15.33
CA TYR A 75 -12.15 -5.02 -14.01
C TYR A 75 -13.59 -4.65 -13.61
N ALA A 76 -14.34 -4.01 -14.51
CA ALA A 76 -15.74 -3.66 -14.26
C ALA A 76 -16.66 -4.88 -14.05
N ASN A 77 -16.44 -5.99 -14.77
CA ASN A 77 -17.23 -7.22 -14.63
C ASN A 77 -16.86 -8.03 -13.37
N TYR A 78 -15.59 -8.02 -12.94
CA TYR A 78 -15.20 -8.60 -11.66
C TYR A 78 -15.85 -7.85 -10.49
N ILE A 79 -15.81 -6.52 -10.56
CA ILE A 79 -16.50 -5.60 -9.65
C ILE A 79 -18.02 -5.87 -9.67
N ALA A 80 -18.66 -5.95 -10.84
CA ALA A 80 -20.11 -6.16 -10.97
C ALA A 80 -20.59 -7.54 -10.45
N ASN A 81 -19.84 -8.61 -10.70
CA ASN A 81 -20.24 -9.96 -10.30
C ASN A 81 -19.99 -10.29 -8.81
N HIS A 82 -19.29 -9.42 -8.07
CA HIS A 82 -19.03 -9.58 -6.63
C HIS A 82 -19.62 -8.43 -5.78
N GLN A 83 -20.48 -7.60 -6.36
CA GLN A 83 -21.19 -6.53 -5.66
C GLN A 83 -22.54 -7.01 -5.12
N THR A 84 -22.55 -7.47 -3.87
CA THR A 84 -23.68 -7.14 -3.00
C THR A 84 -23.33 -5.85 -2.26
N GLY A 85 -23.71 -4.73 -2.86
CA GLY A 85 -23.65 -3.38 -2.29
C GLY A 85 -22.52 -2.50 -2.83
N THR A 86 -22.86 -1.50 -3.64
CA THR A 86 -21.98 -0.37 -3.95
C THR A 86 -22.74 0.95 -4.04
N ASN A 87 -22.05 1.99 -3.59
CA ASN A 87 -22.39 3.41 -3.76
C ASN A 87 -21.62 3.94 -5.00
N PRO A 88 -22.19 4.86 -5.80
CA PRO A 88 -21.64 5.40 -7.06
C PRO A 88 -20.19 5.98 -7.08
N ASN A 89 -19.42 5.92 -6.00
CA ASN A 89 -18.06 6.46 -5.92
C ASN A 89 -16.94 5.40 -5.93
N GLY A 90 -17.24 4.12 -6.24
CA GLY A 90 -16.20 3.08 -6.38
C GLY A 90 -15.49 2.68 -5.08
N THR A 91 -15.99 3.10 -3.93
CA THR A 91 -15.61 2.57 -2.62
C THR A 91 -16.34 1.26 -2.37
N PHE A 92 -15.60 0.21 -1.97
CA PHE A 92 -16.22 -1.05 -1.61
C PHE A 92 -17.05 -0.82 -0.34
N SER A 93 -18.32 -1.22 -0.32
CA SER A 93 -19.27 -0.95 0.77
C SER A 93 -18.92 -1.56 2.14
N ASN A 94 -17.78 -2.26 2.24
CA ASN A 94 -17.21 -2.83 3.46
C ASN A 94 -15.87 -2.19 3.86
N ASP A 95 -15.53 -1.03 3.30
CA ASP A 95 -14.36 -0.25 3.73
C ASP A 95 -14.46 0.01 5.25
N PRO A 96 -13.46 -0.39 6.03
CA PRO A 96 -13.50 -0.17 7.47
C PRO A 96 -13.66 1.32 7.78
N VAL A 97 -14.64 1.62 8.64
CA VAL A 97 -14.82 2.94 9.25
C VAL A 97 -13.49 3.40 9.86
N PRO A 98 -13.09 4.69 9.74
CA PRO A 98 -11.88 5.21 10.36
C PRO A 98 -11.90 4.93 11.86
N GLY A 99 -11.17 3.90 12.27
CA GLY A 99 -11.12 3.38 13.62
C GLY A 99 -9.74 2.79 13.87
N LYS A 100 -9.39 2.63 15.14
CA LYS A 100 -8.10 2.04 15.53
C LYS A 100 -7.96 0.65 14.87
N PRO A 101 -6.87 0.37 14.12
CA PRO A 101 -6.71 -0.90 13.42
C PRO A 101 -6.75 -2.05 14.43
N LYS A 102 -7.43 -3.15 14.08
CA LYS A 102 -7.48 -4.36 14.90
C LYS A 102 -6.18 -5.17 14.81
N GLY A 103 -5.47 -5.02 13.69
CA GLY A 103 -4.20 -5.67 13.44
C GLY A 103 -3.07 -5.10 14.29
N LYS A 104 -1.93 -5.77 14.21
CA LYS A 104 -0.70 -5.38 14.91
C LYS A 104 0.43 -5.24 13.91
N LEU A 105 1.50 -4.55 14.29
CA LEU A 105 2.73 -4.49 13.49
C LEU A 105 3.87 -5.18 14.23
N TYR A 106 4.73 -5.88 13.50
CA TYR A 106 5.98 -6.45 14.01
C TYR A 106 7.15 -5.97 13.14
N ILE A 107 7.81 -4.90 13.59
CA ILE A 107 8.70 -4.07 12.77
C ILE A 107 10.14 -4.36 13.17
N ILE A 108 10.92 -4.96 12.28
CA ILE A 108 12.23 -5.55 12.57
C ILE A 108 13.35 -4.69 11.95
N GLY A 109 14.34 -4.30 12.77
CA GLY A 109 15.45 -3.46 12.32
C GLY A 109 16.36 -4.10 11.27
N GLY A 110 16.31 -5.41 11.08
CA GLY A 110 17.14 -6.13 10.10
C GLY A 110 18.09 -7.10 10.78
N GLY A 111 19.22 -7.39 10.13
CA GLY A 111 20.23 -8.32 10.66
C GLY A 111 19.77 -9.77 10.57
N SER A 112 20.09 -10.59 11.57
CA SER A 112 19.55 -11.95 11.72
C SER A 112 18.16 -11.93 12.33
N ARG A 113 17.34 -12.96 12.07
CA ARG A 113 16.06 -13.16 12.76
C ARG A 113 16.15 -14.47 13.55
N PRO A 114 16.39 -14.40 14.86
CA PRO A 114 16.42 -15.60 15.70
C PRO A 114 15.12 -16.38 15.59
N VAL A 115 15.16 -17.70 15.73
CA VAL A 115 13.96 -18.56 15.65
C VAL A 115 12.87 -18.16 16.65
N THR A 116 13.27 -17.59 17.80
CA THR A 116 12.36 -17.05 18.82
C THR A 116 11.53 -15.88 18.28
N MET A 117 12.13 -15.00 17.49
CA MET A 117 11.44 -13.89 16.81
C MET A 117 10.45 -14.41 15.77
N ILE A 118 10.86 -15.37 14.94
CA ILE A 118 9.97 -15.97 13.92
C ILE A 118 8.78 -16.67 14.59
N ARG A 119 9.03 -17.39 15.69
CA ARG A 119 7.98 -18.02 16.50
C ARG A 119 7.01 -16.99 17.07
N GLN A 120 7.53 -15.89 17.62
CA GLN A 120 6.69 -14.81 18.17
C GLN A 120 5.78 -14.19 17.10
N ILE A 121 6.29 -13.98 15.88
CA ILE A 121 5.48 -13.50 14.74
C ILE A 121 4.37 -14.50 14.38
N ALA A 122 4.71 -15.79 14.32
CA ALA A 122 3.76 -16.85 13.99
C ALA A 122 2.65 -16.99 15.05
N GLU A 123 3.00 -16.89 16.34
CA GLU A 123 2.07 -16.93 17.46
C GLU A 123 1.18 -15.68 17.50
N LEU A 124 1.75 -14.48 17.39
CA LEU A 124 1.00 -13.22 17.41
C LEU A 124 0.02 -13.09 16.23
N SER A 125 0.37 -13.64 15.07
CA SER A 125 -0.53 -13.68 13.91
C SER A 125 -1.61 -14.76 14.02
N GLY A 126 -1.48 -15.71 14.96
CA GLY A 126 -2.38 -16.85 15.09
C GLY A 126 -2.29 -17.86 13.93
N THR A 127 -1.19 -17.83 13.15
CA THR A 127 -0.96 -18.70 11.99
C THR A 127 -0.50 -20.11 12.37
N THR A 128 -0.05 -20.30 13.61
CA THR A 128 0.21 -21.62 14.18
C THR A 128 -1.09 -22.40 14.45
N GLN A 129 -2.23 -21.72 14.64
CA GLN A 129 -3.55 -22.35 14.81
C GLN A 129 -4.31 -22.48 13.49
N SER A 130 -4.46 -21.39 12.73
CA SER A 130 -5.24 -21.38 11.49
C SER A 130 -4.88 -20.20 10.57
N GLY A 131 -5.37 -20.22 9.34
CA GLY A 131 -5.04 -19.20 8.34
C GLY A 131 -3.70 -19.47 7.65
N TYR A 132 -3.08 -18.41 7.14
CA TYR A 132 -1.82 -18.49 6.41
C TYR A 132 -1.03 -17.18 6.49
N ALA A 133 0.25 -17.29 6.18
CA ALA A 133 1.13 -16.15 5.95
C ALA A 133 1.25 -15.85 4.44
N PHE A 134 1.29 -14.57 4.11
CA PHE A 134 1.48 -14.05 2.75
C PHE A 134 2.76 -13.22 2.70
N VAL A 135 3.70 -13.63 1.84
CA VAL A 135 5.00 -12.98 1.68
C VAL A 135 4.97 -12.02 0.49
N LEU A 136 5.40 -10.78 0.72
CA LEU A 136 5.50 -9.73 -0.29
C LEU A 136 6.97 -9.42 -0.60
N PRO A 137 7.59 -10.08 -1.58
CA PRO A 137 9.04 -10.11 -1.74
C PRO A 137 9.62 -8.92 -2.52
N MET A 138 8.81 -7.93 -2.91
CA MET A 138 9.17 -6.91 -3.91
C MET A 138 10.35 -6.00 -3.50
N SER A 139 10.72 -5.96 -2.22
CA SER A 139 11.95 -5.29 -1.78
C SER A 139 13.20 -6.03 -2.26
N SER A 140 13.15 -7.35 -2.39
CA SER A 140 14.32 -8.19 -2.65
C SER A 140 14.80 -8.08 -4.11
N GLY A 141 16.12 -8.20 -4.29
CA GLY A 141 16.69 -8.45 -5.62
C GLY A 141 16.47 -9.88 -6.12
N GLU A 142 16.06 -10.80 -5.24
CA GLU A 142 15.76 -12.20 -5.56
C GLU A 142 14.40 -12.60 -4.94
N PRO A 143 13.27 -12.20 -5.54
CA PRO A 143 11.95 -12.34 -4.92
C PRO A 143 11.58 -13.79 -4.55
N GLU A 144 11.85 -14.73 -5.45
CA GLU A 144 11.52 -16.16 -5.29
C GLU A 144 12.34 -16.77 -4.13
N SER A 145 13.64 -16.47 -4.08
CA SER A 145 14.51 -16.87 -2.96
C SER A 145 14.05 -16.25 -1.64
N ALA A 146 13.54 -15.02 -1.65
CA ALA A 146 12.99 -14.38 -0.46
C ALA A 146 11.71 -15.07 0.04
N ILE A 147 10.83 -15.50 -0.87
CA ILE A 147 9.65 -16.30 -0.53
C ILE A 147 10.06 -17.64 0.08
N GLU A 148 10.98 -18.37 -0.56
CA GLU A 148 11.42 -19.68 -0.09
C GLU A 148 12.10 -19.61 1.28
N ARG A 149 12.95 -18.60 1.53
CA ARG A 149 13.53 -18.36 2.85
C ARG A 149 12.46 -18.09 3.91
N ALA A 150 11.51 -17.21 3.62
CA ALA A 150 10.42 -16.91 4.55
C ALA A 150 9.54 -18.15 4.83
N LYS A 151 9.25 -18.97 3.82
CA LYS A 151 8.56 -20.26 3.99
C LYS A 151 9.32 -21.17 4.95
N ASN A 152 10.61 -21.37 4.73
CA ASN A 152 11.44 -22.23 5.58
C ASN A 152 11.46 -21.74 7.03
N ASP A 153 11.62 -20.44 7.24
CA ASP A 153 11.59 -19.82 8.57
C ASP A 153 10.25 -20.09 9.27
N PHE A 154 9.12 -19.80 8.61
CA PHE A 154 7.80 -19.97 9.22
C PHE A 154 7.37 -21.44 9.38
N TYR A 155 7.76 -22.32 8.46
CA TYR A 155 7.56 -23.76 8.59
C TYR A 155 8.33 -24.33 9.79
N SER A 156 9.54 -23.84 10.06
CA SER A 156 10.35 -24.29 11.20
C SER A 156 9.70 -24.01 12.57
N VAL A 157 8.74 -23.08 12.64
CA VAL A 157 8.00 -22.73 13.86
C VAL A 157 6.53 -23.15 13.84
N GLY A 158 6.13 -24.00 12.89
CA GLY A 158 4.81 -24.64 12.88
C GLY A 158 3.71 -23.91 12.11
N VAL A 159 4.03 -22.88 11.32
CA VAL A 159 3.08 -22.34 10.34
C VAL A 159 2.88 -23.38 9.25
N LYS A 160 1.63 -23.72 8.90
CA LYS A 160 1.36 -24.79 7.93
C LYS A 160 1.16 -24.30 6.50
N LYS A 161 0.81 -23.02 6.33
CA LYS A 161 0.45 -22.42 5.05
C LYS A 161 1.17 -21.10 4.90
N VAL A 162 2.12 -21.06 3.98
CA VAL A 162 2.86 -19.85 3.61
C VAL A 162 2.84 -19.74 2.10
N THR A 163 2.28 -18.64 1.60
CA THR A 163 2.30 -18.29 0.18
C THR A 163 3.05 -16.99 -0.01
N GLY A 164 3.47 -16.69 -1.24
CA GLY A 164 4.10 -15.43 -1.58
C GLY A 164 3.88 -15.12 -3.04
N PHE A 165 3.80 -13.83 -3.36
CA PHE A 165 3.55 -13.38 -4.72
C PHE A 165 4.27 -12.07 -5.00
N ASN A 166 4.98 -12.01 -6.13
CA ASN A 166 5.68 -10.82 -6.59
C ASN A 166 4.75 -9.98 -7.47
N PHE A 167 4.31 -8.83 -6.96
CA PHE A 167 3.37 -7.94 -7.64
C PHE A 167 4.01 -6.93 -8.61
N ARG A 168 5.32 -7.00 -8.86
CA ARG A 168 5.98 -6.04 -9.76
C ARG A 168 5.45 -6.15 -11.20
N SER A 169 5.33 -5.03 -11.89
CA SER A 169 4.86 -4.98 -13.28
C SER A 169 5.80 -5.62 -14.30
N ASP A 170 7.09 -5.77 -13.95
CA ASP A 170 8.10 -6.51 -14.73
C ASP A 170 8.01 -8.03 -14.54
N SER A 171 7.30 -8.50 -13.50
CA SER A 171 6.81 -9.86 -13.50
C SER A 171 5.78 -9.95 -14.64
N ASN A 172 5.90 -10.95 -15.51
CA ASN A 172 5.17 -11.10 -16.78
C ASN A 172 3.62 -11.16 -16.67
N LEU A 173 3.00 -10.67 -15.59
CA LEU A 173 1.59 -10.78 -15.26
C LEU A 173 0.83 -9.45 -15.36
N GLY A 174 1.51 -8.30 -15.30
CA GLY A 174 0.85 -6.97 -15.33
C GLY A 174 0.74 -6.33 -16.73
N ALA A 175 1.48 -6.83 -17.71
CA ALA A 175 1.60 -6.24 -19.06
C ALA A 175 1.18 -7.19 -20.20
N SER A 176 0.80 -8.43 -19.90
CA SER A 176 0.26 -9.37 -20.88
C SER A 176 -1.24 -9.15 -21.05
N ASN A 177 -1.74 -9.08 -22.30
CA ASN A 177 -3.17 -9.10 -22.64
C ASN A 177 -3.83 -10.46 -22.35
N ASP A 178 -3.28 -11.24 -21.42
CA ASP A 178 -3.67 -12.60 -21.12
C ASP A 178 -4.65 -12.59 -19.95
N ASN A 179 -5.89 -12.97 -20.21
CA ASN A 179 -6.97 -13.01 -19.21
C ASN A 179 -6.59 -13.80 -17.94
N ILE A 180 -5.75 -14.83 -18.08
CA ILE A 180 -5.28 -15.69 -16.98
C ILE A 180 -4.38 -14.93 -16.01
N ALA A 181 -3.50 -14.06 -16.52
CA ALA A 181 -2.58 -13.28 -15.70
C ALA A 181 -3.35 -12.27 -14.82
N SER A 182 -4.40 -11.66 -15.38
CA SER A 182 -5.29 -10.76 -14.66
C SER A 182 -6.10 -11.48 -13.57
N GLU A 183 -6.61 -12.69 -13.85
CA GLU A 183 -7.35 -13.48 -12.86
C GLU A 183 -6.47 -13.94 -11.68
N LEU A 184 -5.24 -14.39 -11.97
CA LEU A 184 -4.27 -14.76 -10.94
C LEU A 184 -3.93 -13.56 -10.05
N TYR A 185 -3.68 -12.40 -10.64
CA TYR A 185 -3.37 -11.17 -9.92
C TYR A 185 -4.49 -10.81 -8.93
N LEU A 186 -5.76 -10.84 -9.37
CA LEU A 186 -6.92 -10.57 -8.51
C LEU A 186 -7.07 -11.62 -7.40
N LYS A 187 -6.86 -12.91 -7.69
CA LYS A 187 -6.87 -13.98 -6.68
C LYS A 187 -5.79 -13.77 -5.61
N MET A 188 -4.62 -13.28 -6.00
CA MET A 188 -3.52 -12.99 -5.08
C MET A 188 -3.81 -11.76 -4.22
N ILE A 189 -4.48 -10.74 -4.77
CA ILE A 189 -4.98 -9.61 -3.98
C ILE A 189 -6.01 -10.08 -2.94
N ASP A 190 -6.98 -10.90 -3.33
CA ASP A 190 -7.96 -11.44 -2.38
C ASP A 190 -7.30 -12.30 -1.29
N SER A 191 -6.32 -13.11 -1.68
CA SER A 191 -5.50 -13.87 -0.72
C SER A 191 -4.70 -12.94 0.22
N LEU A 192 -4.17 -11.82 -0.30
CA LEU A 192 -3.46 -10.86 0.53
C LEU A 192 -4.40 -10.20 1.55
N ARG A 193 -5.62 -9.81 1.14
CA ARG A 193 -6.63 -9.19 2.02
C ARG A 193 -7.03 -10.08 3.19
N ASN A 194 -7.04 -11.40 2.98
CA ASN A 194 -7.50 -12.39 3.95
C ASN A 194 -6.36 -13.09 4.71
N ALA A 195 -5.11 -12.66 4.51
CA ALA A 195 -3.96 -13.22 5.20
C ALA A 195 -3.99 -12.84 6.69
N LYS A 196 -3.60 -13.79 7.57
CA LYS A 196 -3.41 -13.50 9.00
C LYS A 196 -2.07 -12.86 9.31
N LEU A 197 -1.07 -13.18 8.49
CA LEU A 197 0.26 -12.62 8.54
C LEU A 197 0.64 -12.11 7.15
N ILE A 198 1.01 -10.84 7.06
CA ILE A 198 1.68 -10.29 5.88
C ILE A 198 3.14 -10.08 6.26
N TYR A 199 4.07 -10.70 5.53
CA TYR A 199 5.51 -10.58 5.79
C TYR A 199 6.22 -9.90 4.62
N ILE A 200 6.97 -8.82 4.93
CA ILE A 200 7.72 -8.02 3.97
C ILE A 200 9.23 -8.23 4.23
N PRO A 201 9.93 -9.02 3.41
CA PRO A 201 11.36 -9.24 3.53
C PRO A 201 12.19 -7.96 3.28
N GLY A 202 13.48 -8.03 3.59
CA GLY A 202 14.42 -6.93 3.35
C GLY A 202 14.79 -6.75 1.87
N GLY A 203 15.55 -5.69 1.60
CA GLY A 203 16.01 -5.32 0.25
C GLY A 203 15.99 -3.81 0.07
N VAL A 204 15.37 -3.31 -0.99
CA VAL A 204 15.20 -1.87 -1.28
C VAL A 204 13.74 -1.49 -1.10
N GLN A 205 13.47 -0.59 -0.15
CA GLN A 205 12.11 -0.15 0.21
C GLN A 205 11.42 0.64 -0.91
N SER A 206 12.15 1.44 -1.69
CA SER A 206 11.58 2.15 -2.85
C SER A 206 11.16 1.20 -3.98
N ASN A 207 11.80 0.03 -4.12
CA ASN A 207 11.34 -1.00 -5.07
C ASN A 207 10.00 -1.59 -4.64
N PHE A 208 9.83 -1.84 -3.34
CA PHE A 208 8.56 -2.31 -2.80
C PHE A 208 7.45 -1.27 -3.01
N MET A 209 7.70 -0.02 -2.64
CA MET A 209 6.71 1.04 -2.83
C MET A 209 6.38 1.26 -4.30
N SER A 210 7.36 1.24 -5.20
CA SER A 210 7.11 1.36 -6.65
C SER A 210 6.23 0.22 -7.20
N ALA A 211 6.31 -0.97 -6.61
CA ALA A 211 5.50 -2.12 -7.04
C ALA A 211 4.04 -2.05 -6.59
N ILE A 212 3.74 -1.32 -5.52
CA ILE A 212 2.40 -1.35 -4.88
C ILE A 212 1.70 0.01 -4.84
N LYS A 213 2.43 1.12 -5.00
CA LYS A 213 1.88 2.47 -4.88
C LYS A 213 0.79 2.68 -5.92
N ASN A 214 -0.34 3.23 -5.48
CA ASN A 214 -1.52 3.47 -6.32
C ASN A 214 -2.06 2.17 -6.98
N THR A 215 -1.97 1.03 -6.28
CA THR A 215 -2.53 -0.25 -6.71
C THR A 215 -3.42 -0.84 -5.61
N ALA A 216 -4.28 -1.79 -6.01
CA ALA A 216 -5.10 -2.57 -5.08
C ALA A 216 -4.29 -3.40 -4.07
N VAL A 217 -2.98 -3.60 -4.30
CA VAL A 217 -2.09 -4.29 -3.34
C VAL A 217 -1.92 -3.46 -2.07
N ALA A 218 -1.71 -2.14 -2.19
CA ALA A 218 -1.58 -1.26 -1.03
C ALA A 218 -2.89 -1.23 -0.22
N GLU A 219 -4.03 -1.11 -0.91
CA GLU A 219 -5.37 -1.15 -0.30
C GLU A 219 -5.62 -2.49 0.42
N ALA A 220 -5.20 -3.60 -0.18
CA ALA A 220 -5.34 -4.93 0.41
C ALA A 220 -4.54 -5.09 1.71
N ILE A 221 -3.32 -4.54 1.78
CA ILE A 221 -2.50 -4.53 2.99
C ILE A 221 -3.20 -3.74 4.11
N HIS A 222 -3.70 -2.54 3.80
CA HIS A 222 -4.45 -1.72 4.76
C HIS A 222 -5.73 -2.40 5.22
N TYR A 223 -6.49 -3.00 4.32
CA TYR A 223 -7.69 -3.75 4.65
C TYR A 223 -7.39 -4.91 5.60
N ALA A 224 -6.36 -5.72 5.30
CA ALA A 224 -5.94 -6.82 6.15
C ALA A 224 -5.54 -6.33 7.56
N TYR A 225 -4.76 -5.24 7.63
CA TYR A 225 -4.36 -4.63 8.90
C TYR A 225 -5.57 -4.15 9.72
N GLN A 226 -6.50 -3.43 9.09
CA GLN A 226 -7.72 -2.96 9.75
C GLN A 226 -8.57 -4.14 10.26
N ASN A 227 -8.54 -5.28 9.57
CA ASN A 227 -9.30 -6.48 9.90
C ASN A 227 -8.57 -7.50 10.79
N GLY A 228 -7.41 -7.15 11.36
CA GLY A 228 -6.76 -7.96 12.40
C GLY A 228 -5.51 -8.72 11.97
N ALA A 229 -5.04 -8.56 10.73
CA ALA A 229 -3.80 -9.17 10.30
C ALA A 229 -2.59 -8.59 11.07
N LEU A 230 -1.60 -9.44 11.34
CA LEU A 230 -0.27 -9.00 11.73
C LEU A 230 0.50 -8.62 10.46
N ILE A 231 1.01 -7.39 10.39
CA ILE A 231 1.97 -7.02 9.34
C ILE A 231 3.36 -7.00 9.95
N SER A 232 4.26 -7.80 9.39
CA SER A 232 5.65 -7.85 9.81
C SER A 232 6.58 -7.49 8.66
N GLY A 233 7.65 -6.76 8.95
CA GLY A 233 8.62 -6.36 7.95
C GLY A 233 10.01 -6.19 8.53
N THR A 234 11.03 -6.58 7.76
CA THR A 234 12.44 -6.49 8.19
C THR A 234 13.24 -5.58 7.27
N SER A 235 14.11 -4.75 7.84
CA SER A 235 14.95 -3.81 7.08
C SER A 235 14.09 -2.89 6.18
N ALA A 236 14.12 -3.03 4.86
CA ALA A 236 13.21 -2.33 3.95
C ALA A 236 11.74 -2.46 4.37
N GLY A 237 11.31 -3.66 4.77
CA GLY A 237 9.95 -3.91 5.26
C GLY A 237 9.60 -3.14 6.55
N ALA A 238 10.60 -2.74 7.35
CA ALA A 238 10.37 -1.88 8.51
C ALA A 238 10.19 -0.41 8.11
N ALA A 239 11.01 0.07 7.15
CA ALA A 239 10.95 1.45 6.68
C ALA A 239 9.59 1.78 6.04
N VAL A 240 9.04 0.87 5.22
CA VAL A 240 7.76 1.07 4.51
C VAL A 240 6.56 1.21 5.45
N MET A 241 6.67 0.83 6.73
CA MET A 241 5.55 0.97 7.69
C MET A 241 5.16 2.43 7.93
N SER A 242 6.13 3.34 7.82
CA SER A 242 5.97 4.78 8.04
C SER A 242 5.26 5.44 6.85
N ARG A 243 4.49 6.51 7.06
CA ARG A 243 4.01 7.36 5.96
C ARG A 243 5.17 8.10 5.31
N LEU A 244 6.05 8.69 6.12
CA LEU A 244 7.30 9.28 5.67
C LEU A 244 8.42 8.25 5.86
N MET A 245 8.91 7.71 4.76
CA MET A 245 9.85 6.60 4.73
C MET A 245 11.25 7.08 4.33
N ILE A 246 12.26 6.72 5.13
CA ILE A 246 13.67 6.94 4.76
C ILE A 246 14.05 6.01 3.60
N THR A 247 14.46 6.56 2.45
CA THR A 247 14.89 5.75 1.28
C THR A 247 16.31 5.16 1.46
N GLY A 248 17.11 5.82 2.30
CA GLY A 248 18.52 5.49 2.52
C GLY A 248 19.49 6.31 1.67
N ASN A 249 18.99 7.03 0.66
CA ASN A 249 19.79 7.93 -0.14
C ASN A 249 20.14 9.20 0.64
N GLN A 250 21.41 9.60 0.48
CA GLN A 250 21.92 10.85 1.02
C GLN A 250 21.91 11.90 -0.08
N LEU A 251 21.16 12.98 0.11
CA LEU A 251 20.98 14.02 -0.92
C LEU A 251 22.20 14.95 -1.04
N ASN A 252 22.90 15.20 0.07
CA ASN A 252 24.03 16.13 0.13
C ASN A 252 25.27 15.43 0.72
N PRO A 253 25.89 14.47 -0.01
CA PRO A 253 27.08 13.78 0.46
C PRO A 253 28.25 14.76 0.61
N ARG A 254 28.99 14.64 1.71
CA ARG A 254 30.22 15.41 1.97
C ARG A 254 31.43 14.48 1.86
N PRO A 255 32.64 15.00 1.59
CA PRO A 255 33.86 14.21 1.62
C PRO A 255 34.01 13.47 2.97
N GLY A 256 34.11 12.15 2.93
CA GLY A 256 34.01 11.26 4.09
C GLY A 256 32.86 10.25 3.95
N ASN A 257 32.84 9.22 4.79
CA ASN A 257 31.84 8.17 4.72
C ASN A 257 30.50 8.62 5.34
N GLY A 258 29.45 8.78 4.52
CA GLY A 258 28.06 8.81 4.97
C GLY A 258 27.59 10.06 5.74
N TYR A 259 26.61 9.86 6.64
CA TYR A 259 25.92 10.89 7.41
C TYR A 259 26.76 11.45 8.57
N VAL A 260 27.94 12.02 8.27
CA VAL A 260 28.89 12.51 9.28
C VAL A 260 28.46 13.82 9.97
N THR A 261 27.39 14.46 9.50
CA THR A 261 26.87 15.73 10.05
C THR A 261 25.35 15.68 10.19
N ILE A 262 24.84 16.44 11.16
CA ILE A 262 23.42 16.73 11.31
C ILE A 262 23.10 17.95 10.44
N ALA A 263 22.50 17.71 9.27
CA ALA A 263 22.40 18.70 8.20
C ALA A 263 21.03 18.67 7.54
N GLN A 264 20.53 19.85 7.17
CA GLN A 264 19.23 20.01 6.53
C GLN A 264 19.23 19.43 5.11
N ASN A 265 18.07 18.96 4.66
CA ASN A 265 17.85 18.43 3.32
C ASN A 265 18.86 17.34 2.94
N ASN A 266 19.38 16.58 3.91
CA ASN A 266 20.40 15.56 3.64
C ASN A 266 19.79 14.15 3.54
N MET A 267 18.58 13.97 4.08
CA MET A 267 17.83 12.73 4.00
C MET A 267 16.74 12.78 2.95
N GLU A 268 16.77 11.83 2.03
CA GLU A 268 15.64 11.59 1.14
C GLU A 268 14.56 10.80 1.87
N LEU A 269 13.35 11.36 1.88
CA LEU A 269 12.14 10.71 2.36
C LEU A 269 11.16 10.55 1.21
N GLU A 270 10.51 9.40 1.16
CA GLU A 270 9.43 9.08 0.21
C GLU A 270 8.15 8.68 0.97
N GLU A 271 7.06 8.55 0.24
CA GLU A 271 5.81 8.00 0.78
C GLU A 271 5.93 6.48 0.95
N GLY A 272 5.75 6.00 2.19
CA GLY A 272 5.63 4.57 2.52
C GLY A 272 4.16 4.10 2.57
N LEU A 273 3.91 2.95 3.18
CA LEU A 273 2.55 2.40 3.35
C LEU A 273 1.67 3.29 4.24
N GLY A 274 2.25 4.03 5.19
CA GLY A 274 1.45 4.85 6.11
C GLY A 274 0.62 4.03 7.10
N LEU A 275 1.09 2.84 7.50
CA LEU A 275 0.50 2.08 8.61
C LEU A 275 0.74 2.81 9.95
N LEU A 276 1.81 3.60 10.01
CA LEU A 276 2.08 4.59 11.05
C LEU A 276 2.17 5.99 10.43
N GLN A 277 1.25 6.88 10.82
CA GLN A 277 1.07 8.20 10.22
C GLN A 277 2.06 9.25 10.72
N ASP A 278 2.41 9.18 12.00
CA ASP A 278 3.19 10.19 12.73
C ASP A 278 4.50 9.61 13.28
N VAL A 279 5.00 8.54 12.65
CA VAL A 279 6.22 7.83 13.04
C VAL A 279 7.13 7.70 11.83
N ILE A 280 8.42 7.90 12.02
CA ILE A 280 9.46 7.60 11.02
C ILE A 280 10.39 6.53 11.58
N ILE A 281 10.48 5.41 10.87
CA ILE A 281 11.31 4.27 11.27
C ILE A 281 12.63 4.27 10.51
N ASP A 282 13.71 4.11 11.26
CA ASP A 282 15.01 3.73 10.77
C ASP A 282 15.39 2.34 11.31
N GLN A 283 16.17 1.61 10.52
CA GLN A 283 16.48 0.19 10.64
C GLN A 283 18.00 0.00 10.56
N HIS A 284 18.53 -1.14 10.96
CA HIS A 284 19.98 -1.40 11.17
C HIS A 284 20.65 -0.26 11.96
N PHE A 285 19.93 0.28 12.95
CA PHE A 285 20.16 1.65 13.38
C PHE A 285 21.51 1.86 14.08
N ILE A 286 21.78 1.09 15.14
CA ILE A 286 23.01 1.22 15.91
C ILE A 286 24.15 0.57 15.14
N MET A 287 23.94 -0.64 14.61
CA MET A 287 24.93 -1.38 13.83
C MET A 287 25.53 -0.55 12.68
N ARG A 288 24.73 0.30 12.02
CA ARG A 288 25.19 1.17 10.92
C ARG A 288 25.38 2.63 11.33
N GLN A 289 25.42 2.94 12.62
CA GLN A 289 25.72 4.28 13.16
C GLN A 289 24.81 5.37 12.58
N ARG A 290 23.51 5.09 12.45
CA ARG A 290 22.54 5.94 11.75
C ARG A 290 21.98 7.09 12.60
N LEU A 291 22.58 7.36 13.76
CA LEU A 291 22.09 8.39 14.69
C LEU A 291 21.99 9.78 14.05
N ASN A 292 23.06 10.24 13.38
CA ASN A 292 23.10 11.58 12.81
C ASN A 292 21.97 11.83 11.80
N ARG A 293 21.63 10.82 10.99
CA ARG A 293 20.54 10.98 10.04
C ARG A 293 19.18 11.03 10.70
N LEU A 294 18.91 10.17 11.68
CA LEU A 294 17.62 10.17 12.36
C LEU A 294 17.44 11.43 13.22
N VAL A 295 18.52 11.95 13.82
CA VAL A 295 18.50 13.26 14.48
C VAL A 295 18.18 14.36 13.47
N SER A 296 18.78 14.35 12.27
CA SER A 296 18.46 15.33 11.22
C SER A 296 16.97 15.29 10.87
N VAL A 297 16.42 14.09 10.65
CA VAL A 297 15.00 13.89 10.38
C VAL A 297 14.13 14.40 11.52
N ALA A 298 14.44 14.06 12.78
CA ALA A 298 13.66 14.51 13.93
C ALA A 298 13.65 16.04 14.11
N ILE A 299 14.73 16.72 13.69
CA ILE A 299 14.77 18.19 13.70
C ILE A 299 13.93 18.78 12.55
N GLU A 300 13.95 18.14 11.38
CA GLU A 300 13.23 18.62 10.20
C GLU A 300 11.72 18.36 10.26
N TYR A 301 11.32 17.25 10.89
CA TYR A 301 9.95 16.74 11.01
C TYR A 301 9.54 16.60 12.49
N PRO A 302 9.45 17.72 13.24
CA PRO A 302 9.25 17.72 14.69
C PRO A 302 7.92 17.12 15.17
N GLU A 303 6.93 17.04 14.28
CA GLU A 303 5.63 16.40 14.52
C GLU A 303 5.70 14.86 14.55
N THR A 304 6.82 14.28 14.11
CA THR A 304 6.98 12.83 14.03
C THR A 304 7.76 12.24 15.20
N LEU A 305 7.38 11.03 15.60
CA LEU A 305 8.18 10.18 16.47
C LEU A 305 9.22 9.45 15.62
N CYS A 306 10.50 9.76 15.82
CA CYS A 306 11.58 9.10 15.09
C CYS A 306 12.08 7.88 15.87
N ILE A 307 12.04 6.69 15.27
CA ILE A 307 12.38 5.42 15.93
C ILE A 307 13.49 4.72 15.15
N GLY A 308 14.64 4.51 15.80
CA GLY A 308 15.75 3.72 15.28
C GLY A 308 15.77 2.33 15.90
N ILE A 309 15.56 1.30 15.08
CA ILE A 309 15.51 -0.11 15.50
C ILE A 309 16.80 -0.80 15.05
N ASP A 310 17.51 -1.42 15.98
CA ASP A 310 18.75 -2.11 15.67
C ASP A 310 18.53 -3.51 15.06
N GLU A 311 19.61 -4.13 14.58
CA GLU A 311 19.59 -5.50 14.08
C GLU A 311 19.13 -6.51 15.14
N SER A 312 18.54 -7.63 14.68
CA SER A 312 17.95 -8.67 15.53
C SER A 312 16.94 -8.14 16.57
N THR A 313 16.38 -6.96 16.34
CA THR A 313 15.50 -6.24 17.27
C THR A 313 14.26 -5.77 16.54
N ALA A 314 13.16 -5.66 17.27
CA ALA A 314 11.89 -5.23 16.73
C ALA A 314 11.11 -4.36 17.72
N ILE A 315 10.14 -3.62 17.17
CA ILE A 315 9.01 -3.12 17.96
C ILE A 315 7.73 -3.86 17.54
N ILE A 316 6.93 -4.22 18.53
CA ILE A 316 5.60 -4.79 18.36
C ILE A 316 4.61 -3.68 18.64
N VAL A 317 3.85 -3.26 17.64
CA VAL A 317 2.87 -2.19 17.78
C VAL A 317 1.49 -2.81 17.94
N ASP A 318 0.87 -2.52 19.08
CA ASP A 318 -0.52 -2.86 19.38
C ASP A 318 -1.27 -1.59 19.73
N GLY A 319 -1.97 -1.05 18.73
CA GLY A 319 -2.58 0.25 18.86
C GLY A 319 -1.56 1.38 18.99
N ASP A 320 -1.49 2.01 20.17
CA ASP A 320 -0.60 3.15 20.43
C ASP A 320 0.60 2.76 21.32
N ILE A 321 0.72 1.48 21.66
CA ILE A 321 1.82 0.96 22.48
C ILE A 321 2.78 0.19 21.58
N ALA A 322 4.06 0.55 21.68
CA ALA A 322 5.16 -0.20 21.10
C ALA A 322 5.91 -0.93 22.21
N THR A 323 6.08 -2.25 22.08
CA THR A 323 6.91 -3.09 22.95
C THR A 323 8.17 -3.51 22.23
N VAL A 324 9.34 -3.35 22.86
CA VAL A 324 10.61 -3.77 22.28
C VAL A 324 10.80 -5.28 22.45
N ALA A 325 11.25 -5.96 21.39
CA ALA A 325 11.55 -7.38 21.38
C ALA A 325 12.87 -7.65 20.63
N GLY A 326 13.50 -8.79 20.90
CA GLY A 326 14.75 -9.20 20.23
C GLY A 326 15.98 -9.02 21.11
N GLU A 327 17.12 -8.69 20.50
CA GLU A 327 18.45 -8.86 21.11
C GLU A 327 19.21 -7.56 21.38
N SER A 328 18.79 -6.43 20.80
CA SER A 328 19.46 -5.13 20.93
C SER A 328 18.43 -4.04 21.29
N GLN A 329 18.74 -2.80 20.96
CA GLN A 329 18.09 -1.61 21.51
C GLN A 329 17.22 -0.91 20.47
N VAL A 330 16.25 -0.14 20.95
CA VAL A 330 15.45 0.79 20.15
C VAL A 330 15.67 2.20 20.68
N ILE A 331 16.03 3.12 19.79
CA ILE A 331 16.20 4.54 20.12
C ILE A 331 14.99 5.31 19.64
N VAL A 332 14.42 6.13 20.51
CA VAL A 332 13.28 6.99 20.20
C VAL A 332 13.67 8.44 20.40
N ILE A 333 13.42 9.27 19.38
CA ILE A 333 13.76 10.69 19.36
C ILE A 333 12.48 11.49 19.15
N LYS A 334 12.25 12.49 20.01
CA LYS A 334 11.14 13.46 19.90
C LYS A 334 11.68 14.88 19.90
N ASN A 335 11.13 15.72 19.02
CA ASN A 335 11.41 17.16 19.00
C ASN A 335 10.13 17.96 19.32
N GLN A 336 9.57 17.74 20.51
CA GLN A 336 8.29 18.31 20.95
C GLN A 336 8.25 19.85 20.92
N ASN A 337 9.41 20.51 21.00
CA ASN A 337 9.49 21.96 20.97
C ASN A 337 9.42 22.55 19.55
N GLY A 338 9.62 21.74 18.51
CA GLY A 338 9.60 22.15 17.09
C GLY A 338 10.64 23.21 16.68
N LYS A 339 11.47 23.69 17.62
CA LYS A 339 12.44 24.74 17.38
C LYS A 339 13.66 24.17 16.68
N LYS A 340 13.91 24.62 15.45
CA LYS A 340 15.14 24.38 14.71
C LYS A 340 15.88 25.68 14.43
N ALA A 341 17.20 25.61 14.50
CA ALA A 341 18.12 26.63 14.03
C ALA A 341 18.93 26.06 12.86
N ILE A 342 19.24 26.91 11.88
CA ILE A 342 20.03 26.53 10.72
C ILE A 342 21.19 27.52 10.59
N LEU A 343 22.42 26.99 10.50
CA LEU A 343 23.61 27.78 10.22
C LEU A 343 24.48 27.02 9.22
N ASN A 344 24.73 27.61 8.04
CA ASN A 344 25.53 26.99 6.98
C ASN A 344 25.08 25.56 6.60
N GLY A 345 23.76 25.32 6.65
CA GLY A 345 23.15 24.02 6.39
C GLY A 345 23.24 23.00 7.53
N LEU A 346 23.89 23.33 8.64
CA LEU A 346 23.87 22.53 9.86
C LEU A 346 22.58 22.77 10.63
N LEU A 347 21.99 21.68 11.15
CA LEU A 347 20.79 21.73 11.98
C LEU A 347 21.18 21.80 13.45
N GLY A 348 20.56 22.72 14.18
CA GLY A 348 20.61 22.81 15.63
C GLY A 348 19.21 22.73 16.22
N ALA A 349 19.06 21.99 17.32
CA ALA A 349 17.85 21.93 18.12
C ALA A 349 18.23 21.83 19.60
N LYS A 350 17.31 22.21 20.48
CA LYS A 350 17.50 22.18 21.94
C LYS A 350 16.33 21.45 22.58
N ASN A 351 16.60 20.80 23.71
CA ASN A 351 15.59 20.11 24.52
C ASN A 351 14.80 19.06 23.69
N MET A 352 15.52 18.28 22.88
CA MET A 352 14.98 17.07 22.28
C MET A 352 15.02 15.94 23.31
N GLU A 353 14.03 15.06 23.28
CA GLU A 353 13.99 13.87 24.12
C GLU A 353 14.60 12.72 23.33
N LEU A 354 15.55 12.03 23.94
CA LEU A 354 16.10 10.77 23.44
C LEU A 354 15.90 9.71 24.52
N SER A 355 15.25 8.62 24.15
CA SER A 355 15.09 7.45 24.99
C SER A 355 15.73 6.24 24.33
N VAL A 356 16.37 5.40 25.12
CA VAL A 356 16.93 4.11 24.68
C VAL A 356 16.15 3.02 25.40
N TYR A 357 15.50 2.15 24.64
CA TYR A 357 14.67 1.08 25.15
C TYR A 357 15.33 -0.28 24.92
N LEU A 358 15.24 -1.15 25.93
CA LEU A 358 15.69 -2.52 25.93
C LEU A 358 14.53 -3.50 25.70
N PRO A 359 14.82 -4.75 25.29
CA PRO A 359 13.78 -5.77 25.12
C PRO A 359 12.91 -5.94 26.37
N GLY A 360 11.58 -5.94 26.17
CA GLY A 360 10.57 -5.99 27.22
C GLY A 360 10.02 -4.63 27.65
N GLU A 361 10.71 -3.53 27.36
CA GLU A 361 10.21 -2.19 27.66
C GLU A 361 9.16 -1.72 26.64
N CYS A 362 8.30 -0.80 27.08
CA CYS A 362 7.20 -0.28 26.28
C CYS A 362 7.22 1.24 26.24
N PHE A 363 6.75 1.82 25.13
CA PHE A 363 6.51 3.25 25.00
C PHE A 363 5.27 3.55 24.17
N LYS A 364 4.76 4.77 24.31
CA LYS A 364 3.62 5.27 23.54
C LYS A 364 4.07 5.90 22.23
N LEU A 365 3.32 5.63 21.17
CA LEU A 365 3.47 6.29 19.87
C LEU A 365 2.76 7.65 19.81
N LYS A 366 1.74 7.86 20.67
CA LYS A 366 0.92 9.08 20.76
C LYS A 366 0.67 9.51 22.20
#